data_AF-A0A2H9T7G3-F1
#
_entry.id   AF-A0A2H9T7G3-F1
#
_cell.length_a   1.000
_cell.length_b   1.000
_cell.length_c   1.000
_cell.angle_alpha   90.00
_cell.angle_beta   90.00
_cell.angle_gamma   90.00
#
_symmetry.space_group_name_H-M   'P 1'
#
loop_
_entity.id
_entity.type
_entity.pdbx_description
1 polymer ?
#
loop_
_entity_poly.entity_id
_entity_poly.type
_entity_poly.pdbx_seq_one_letter_code
_entity_poly.pdbx_strand_id
1 'polypeptide(L)'
;MQYLQDSGKGQGFAGGNTTIGVIVTNAILTKAQALKIVQMGHDGCARAIKPVHTMYDGDTLFAVTTGEKTVLDVNLLGVIAADIMEKPYIGQLW
;
A
#
# COMPACT_ATOMS: atom_id res chain seq x y z
N MET A 1 7.82 7.33 -24.71
CA MET A 1 7.43 8.08 -25.91
C MET A 1 6.15 7.57 -26.58
N GLN A 2 5.85 6.26 -26.60
CA GLN A 2 4.61 5.72 -27.19
C GLN A 2 3.31 6.19 -26.50
N TYR A 3 3.27 6.26 -25.16
CA TYR A 3 2.07 6.62 -24.38
C TYR A 3 1.53 8.04 -24.62
N LEU A 4 2.38 8.97 -25.06
CA LEU A 4 1.99 10.35 -25.35
C LEU A 4 1.43 10.52 -26.78
N GLN A 5 1.58 9.51 -27.64
CA GLN A 5 1.14 9.57 -29.04
C GLN A 5 -0.32 9.10 -29.22
N ASP A 6 -0.83 8.25 -28.32
CA ASP A 6 -2.23 7.80 -28.33
C ASP A 6 -3.21 8.78 -27.68
N SER A 7 -2.71 9.85 -27.05
CA SER A 7 -3.53 10.90 -26.41
C SER A 7 -4.32 11.76 -27.40
N GLY A 8 -4.07 11.62 -28.71
CA GLY A 8 -4.76 12.36 -29.78
C GLY A 8 -6.20 11.91 -30.08
N LYS A 9 -6.70 10.85 -29.43
CA LYS A 9 -8.06 10.34 -29.62
C LYS A 9 -8.89 10.31 -28.33
N GLY A 10 -8.91 11.39 -27.54
CA GLY A 10 -9.99 11.72 -26.58
C GLY A 10 -10.45 10.64 -25.58
N GLN A 11 -9.76 9.51 -25.45
CA GLN A 11 -10.03 8.50 -24.44
C GLN A 11 -9.28 8.96 -23.20
N GLY A 12 -10.00 9.68 -22.33
CA GLY A 12 -9.53 9.95 -20.98
C GLY A 12 -9.21 8.64 -20.25
N PHE A 13 -8.49 8.75 -19.13
CA PHE A 13 -8.17 7.60 -18.29
C PHE A 13 -9.45 6.79 -17.98
N ALA A 14 -9.58 5.61 -18.59
CA ALA A 14 -10.79 4.80 -18.52
C ALA A 14 -10.63 3.75 -17.41
N GLY A 15 -11.34 3.96 -16.31
CA GLY A 15 -11.34 3.07 -15.13
C GLY A 15 -11.06 3.83 -13.84
N GLY A 16 -11.68 3.40 -12.75
CA GLY A 16 -11.36 3.83 -11.39
C GLY A 16 -11.37 2.60 -10.50
N ASN A 17 -10.24 2.33 -9.85
CA ASN A 17 -10.08 1.19 -8.95
C ASN A 17 -9.90 1.74 -7.54
N THR A 18 -10.40 1.06 -6.52
CA THR A 18 -10.19 1.50 -5.13
C THR A 18 -9.62 0.36 -4.33
N THR A 19 -8.40 0.52 -3.83
CA THR A 19 -7.76 -0.44 -2.94
C THR A 19 -7.95 -0.01 -1.50
N ILE A 20 -8.62 -0.83 -0.69
CA ILE A 20 -8.71 -0.63 0.76
C ILE A 20 -8.06 -1.81 1.44
N GLY A 21 -7.15 -1.55 2.38
CA GLY A 21 -6.41 -2.60 3.06
C GLY A 21 -6.04 -2.25 4.50
N VAL A 22 -5.66 -3.28 5.26
CA VAL A 22 -5.25 -3.16 6.65
C VAL A 22 -3.98 -3.99 6.88
N ILE A 23 -2.97 -3.37 7.46
CA ILE A 23 -1.75 -4.01 7.96
C ILE A 23 -1.95 -4.21 9.47
N VAL A 24 -1.95 -5.46 9.92
CA VAL A 24 -2.07 -5.81 11.34
C VAL A 24 -0.71 -6.27 11.85
N THR A 25 -0.33 -5.95 13.09
CA THR A 25 0.89 -6.48 13.71
C THR A 25 0.76 -6.53 15.22
N ASN A 26 1.52 -7.37 15.91
CA ASN A 26 1.61 -7.34 17.37
C ASN A 26 2.69 -6.38 17.90
N ALA A 27 3.39 -5.65 17.01
CA ALA A 27 4.46 -4.75 17.40
C ALA A 27 3.95 -3.49 18.13
N ILE A 28 4.59 -3.09 19.23
CA ILE A 28 4.37 -1.80 19.90
C ILE A 28 4.82 -0.69 18.95
N LEU A 29 3.88 0.12 18.50
CA LEU A 29 4.12 1.21 17.55
C LEU A 29 3.50 2.51 18.05
N THR A 30 4.24 3.59 17.91
CA THR A 30 3.65 4.94 17.93
C THR A 30 2.80 5.16 16.68
N LYS A 31 1.88 6.12 16.73
CA LYS A 31 1.06 6.52 15.58
C LYS A 31 1.91 6.88 14.35
N ALA A 32 3.04 7.56 14.56
CA ALA A 32 3.95 7.95 13.48
C ALA A 32 4.62 6.72 12.83
N GLN A 33 5.02 5.74 13.62
CA GLN A 33 5.62 4.50 13.10
C GLN A 33 4.59 3.65 12.34
N ALA A 34 3.36 3.53 12.88
CA ALA A 34 2.27 2.86 12.19
C ALA A 34 1.94 3.52 10.84
N LEU A 35 1.87 4.87 10.81
CA LEU A 35 1.70 5.62 9.56
C LEU A 35 2.85 5.36 8.58
N LYS A 36 4.10 5.30 9.06
CA LYS A 36 5.24 5.06 8.19
C LYS A 36 5.19 3.66 7.55
N ILE A 37 4.79 2.64 8.30
CA ILE A 37 4.61 1.28 7.79
C ILE A 37 3.53 1.24 6.70
N VAL A 38 2.40 1.92 6.93
CA VAL A 38 1.33 2.06 5.94
C VAL A 38 1.81 2.71 4.65
N GLN A 39 2.58 3.79 4.76
CA GLN A 39 3.16 4.47 3.58
C GLN A 39 4.03 3.52 2.76
N MET A 40 4.86 2.70 3.41
CA MET A 40 5.67 1.70 2.71
C MET A 40 4.81 0.56 2.14
N GLY A 41 3.69 0.21 2.79
CA GLY A 41 2.72 -0.74 2.25
C GLY A 41 2.14 -0.32 0.88
N HIS A 42 1.95 0.98 0.64
CA HIS A 42 1.53 1.49 -0.67
C HIS A 42 2.56 1.21 -1.78
N ASP A 43 3.85 1.05 -1.46
CA ASP A 43 4.85 0.61 -2.44
C ASP A 43 4.58 -0.80 -2.93
N GLY A 44 4.04 -1.68 -2.06
CA GLY A 44 3.56 -3.01 -2.46
C GLY A 44 2.38 -2.94 -3.42
N CYS A 45 1.41 -2.06 -3.14
CA CYS A 45 0.28 -1.81 -4.05
C CYS A 45 0.77 -1.37 -5.44
N ALA A 46 1.80 -0.51 -5.50
CA ALA A 46 2.40 -0.08 -6.76
C ALA A 46 3.13 -1.18 -7.53
N ARG A 47 3.60 -2.24 -6.85
CA ARG A 47 4.16 -3.42 -7.51
C ARG A 47 3.09 -4.40 -8.01
N ALA A 48 1.96 -4.49 -7.31
CA ALA A 48 0.86 -5.41 -7.64
C ALA A 48 -0.14 -4.85 -8.66
N ILE A 49 -0.42 -3.54 -8.61
CA ILE A 49 -1.54 -2.90 -9.31
C ILE A 49 -0.99 -1.89 -10.31
N LYS A 50 -1.46 -1.96 -11.56
CA LYS A 50 -1.04 -1.03 -12.62
C LYS A 50 -2.21 -0.65 -13.54
N PRO A 51 -2.60 0.64 -13.61
CA PRO A 51 -2.15 1.77 -12.78
C PRO A 51 -2.73 1.75 -11.34
N VAL A 52 -2.06 2.41 -10.39
CA VAL A 52 -2.50 2.63 -8.99
C VAL A 52 -2.27 4.10 -8.61
N HIS A 53 -2.91 4.59 -7.54
CA HIS A 53 -2.79 5.97 -7.02
C HIS A 53 -3.14 7.05 -8.05
N THR A 54 -4.03 6.76 -8.98
CA THR A 54 -4.52 7.76 -9.92
C THR A 54 -5.51 8.70 -9.25
N MET A 55 -5.83 9.82 -9.91
CA MET A 55 -6.83 10.77 -9.41
C MET A 55 -8.25 10.16 -9.29
N TYR A 56 -8.46 8.98 -9.87
CA TYR A 56 -9.73 8.26 -9.85
C TYR A 56 -9.75 7.14 -8.80
N ASP A 57 -8.65 6.91 -8.09
CA ASP A 57 -8.50 5.83 -7.13
C ASP A 57 -8.68 6.32 -5.68
N GLY A 58 -9.38 5.52 -4.87
CA GLY A 58 -9.59 5.77 -3.43
C GLY A 58 -8.61 5.04 -2.52
N ASP A 59 -7.37 4.82 -2.96
CA ASP A 59 -6.43 3.91 -2.30
C ASP A 59 -6.14 4.30 -0.84
N THR A 60 -6.53 3.45 0.10
CA THR A 60 -6.42 3.71 1.54
C THR A 60 -5.95 2.47 2.30
N LEU A 61 -4.83 2.58 2.99
CA LEU A 61 -4.33 1.56 3.91
C LEU A 61 -4.42 2.05 5.37
N PHE A 62 -4.76 1.13 6.28
CA PHE A 62 -4.74 1.36 7.72
C PHE A 62 -3.71 0.46 8.40
N ALA A 63 -3.15 0.89 9.53
CA ALA A 63 -2.36 0.03 10.41
C ALA A 63 -3.10 -0.18 11.73
N VAL A 64 -3.11 -1.43 12.19
CA VAL A 64 -3.65 -1.86 13.48
C VAL A 64 -2.55 -2.60 14.23
N THR A 65 -2.45 -2.34 15.54
CA THR A 65 -1.53 -3.08 16.39
C THR A 65 -2.17 -3.52 17.70
N THR A 66 -1.81 -4.72 18.18
CA THR A 66 -2.15 -5.21 19.52
C THR A 66 -1.16 -4.75 20.60
N GLY A 67 0.03 -4.25 20.21
CA GLY A 67 0.99 -3.65 21.14
C GLY A 67 1.63 -4.62 22.13
N GLU A 68 1.85 -5.87 21.74
CA GLU A 68 2.36 -6.93 22.62
C GLU A 68 3.88 -7.08 22.59
N LYS A 69 4.53 -6.84 21.43
CA LYS A 69 5.96 -7.07 21.23
C LYS A 69 6.74 -5.80 20.93
N THR A 70 7.88 -5.60 21.59
CA THR A 70 8.77 -4.47 21.26
C THR A 70 9.26 -4.59 19.82
N VAL A 71 9.15 -3.50 19.06
CA VAL A 71 9.66 -3.46 17.70
C VAL A 71 11.18 -3.31 17.71
N LEU A 72 11.87 -4.15 16.93
CA LEU A 72 13.32 -4.06 16.77
C LEU A 72 13.69 -2.96 15.76
N ASP A 73 12.99 -2.90 14.63
CA ASP A 73 13.17 -1.87 13.60
C ASP A 73 11.88 -1.66 12.79
N VAL A 74 11.45 -0.41 12.68
CA VAL A 74 10.26 -0.01 11.93
C VAL A 74 10.47 -0.15 10.43
N ASN A 75 11.70 0.05 9.95
CA ASN A 75 12.00 -0.11 8.52
C ASN A 75 11.82 -1.55 8.09
N LEU A 76 12.26 -2.52 8.91
CA LEU A 76 12.06 -3.94 8.64
C LEU A 76 10.57 -4.28 8.54
N LEU A 77 9.74 -3.80 9.47
CA LEU A 77 8.28 -3.98 9.38
C LEU A 77 7.69 -3.33 8.12
N GLY A 78 8.18 -2.16 7.74
CA GLY A 78 7.75 -1.47 6.53
C GLY A 78 8.08 -2.24 5.25
N VAL A 79 9.27 -2.84 5.16
CA VAL A 79 9.66 -3.70 4.02
C VAL A 79 8.75 -4.93 3.95
N ILE A 80 8.52 -5.59 5.09
CA ILE A 80 7.63 -6.76 5.16
C ILE A 80 6.21 -6.37 4.74
N ALA A 81 5.71 -5.20 5.18
CA ALA A 81 4.40 -4.71 4.79
C ALA A 81 4.31 -4.50 3.27
N ALA A 82 5.32 -3.87 2.64
CA ALA A 82 5.35 -3.70 1.19
C ALA A 82 5.32 -5.06 0.45
N ASP A 83 6.12 -6.03 0.89
CA ASP A 83 6.21 -7.36 0.28
C ASP A 83 4.92 -8.17 0.40
N ILE A 84 4.13 -7.93 1.45
CA ILE A 84 2.84 -8.57 1.64
C ILE A 84 1.76 -7.88 0.81
N MET A 85 1.77 -6.54 0.77
CA MET A 85 0.83 -5.76 -0.05
C MET A 85 1.02 -5.97 -1.56
N GLU A 86 2.21 -6.43 -1.98
CA GLU A 86 2.44 -6.85 -3.37
C GLU A 86 1.75 -8.17 -3.74
N LYS A 87 1.52 -9.06 -2.78
CA LYS A 87 1.02 -10.40 -3.07
C LYS A 87 -0.51 -10.39 -3.16
N PRO A 88 -1.12 -11.13 -4.11
CA PRO A 88 -2.57 -11.10 -4.38
C PRO A 88 -3.43 -11.70 -3.25
N TYR A 89 -2.83 -12.20 -2.18
CA TYR A 89 -3.52 -12.65 -0.97
C TYR A 89 -3.24 -11.63 0.15
N ILE A 90 -4.26 -10.85 0.54
CA ILE A 90 -4.20 -9.89 1.65
C ILE A 90 -4.02 -10.69 2.96
N GLY A 91 -2.78 -11.05 3.28
CA GLY A 91 -2.40 -11.94 4.37
C GLY A 91 -2.04 -11.18 5.64
N GLN A 92 -2.69 -11.55 6.75
CA GLN A 92 -2.49 -11.01 8.10
C GLN A 92 -1.07 -11.31 8.62
N LEU A 93 -0.39 -10.27 9.07
CA LEU A 93 0.86 -10.36 9.83
C LEU A 93 0.50 -10.62 11.30
N TRP A 94 0.79 -11.82 11.79
CA TRP A 94 0.84 -12.13 13.22
C TRP A 94 2.25 -11.84 13.76
#